data_AF-A0A261BV52-F1
#
_entry.id   AF-A0A261BV52-F1
#
_cell.length_a   1.000
_cell.length_b   1.000
_cell.length_c   1.000
_cell.angle_alpha   90.00
_cell.angle_beta   90.00
_cell.angle_gamma   90.00
#
_symmetry.space_group_name_H-M   'P 1'
#
loop_
_entity.id
_entity.type
_entity.pdbx_description
1 polymer ?
#
loop_
_entity_poly.entity_id
_entity_poly.type
_entity_poly.pdbx_seq_one_letter_code
_entity_poly.pdbx_strand_id
1 'polypeptide(L)'
;MRPLHLCSALLFTILVPVVVESQYPITYGCMAQILAYSPMNKLNTFVNNINNKDTTLALKKKRANSWVPSNMGTHKFPALDIYGTSSGALSGVISLLDHRNTVGLFWNDLTPGLTKVFNASVAKTYKNMWAKTDKVHDNAFFDALNEWYAYCHYHSPAGKRTGLYNAIQTVTAKYTNNTQLNFEPVGSSFNTRFFLMIMMGMW
;
A
#
# COMPACT_ATOMS: atom_id res chain seq x y z
N MET A 1 44.72 14.79 26.62
CA MET A 1 43.99 14.01 25.60
C MET A 1 42.79 14.84 25.17
N ARG A 2 42.72 15.22 23.89
CA ARG A 2 41.67 16.10 23.34
C ARG A 2 40.43 15.27 22.97
N PRO A 3 39.21 15.81 23.10
CA PRO A 3 37.99 15.10 22.71
C PRO A 3 37.91 14.97 21.19
N LEU A 4 37.62 13.75 20.71
CA LEU A 4 37.29 13.50 19.31
C LEU A 4 35.92 14.14 19.02
N HIS A 5 35.94 15.29 18.35
CA HIS A 5 34.81 15.77 17.58
C HIS A 5 34.69 14.92 16.32
N LEU A 6 33.96 13.81 16.40
CA LEU A 6 33.53 13.08 15.20
C LEU A 6 32.18 13.64 14.74
N CYS A 7 32.27 14.42 13.67
CA CYS A 7 31.25 15.01 12.83
C CYS A 7 29.85 14.38 12.91
N SER A 8 29.00 14.94 13.77
CA SER A 8 27.55 14.70 13.84
C SER A 8 26.75 15.33 12.69
N ALA A 9 27.41 15.75 11.60
CA ALA A 9 26.83 16.64 10.57
C ALA A 9 26.49 15.98 9.23
N LEU A 10 26.76 14.68 9.04
CA LEU A 10 26.55 13.99 7.76
C LEU A 10 25.31 13.07 7.71
N LEU A 11 24.42 13.18 8.69
CA LEU A 11 23.16 12.42 8.75
C LEU A 11 21.93 13.25 8.34
N PHE A 12 22.14 14.39 7.68
CA PHE A 12 21.10 15.15 7.00
C PHE A 12 21.45 15.29 5.52
N THR A 13 20.83 14.44 4.69
CA THR A 13 20.17 14.80 3.41
C THR A 13 19.98 13.55 2.54
N ILE A 14 19.08 12.67 2.95
CA ILE A 14 18.19 12.04 1.97
C ILE A 14 16.79 12.60 2.28
N LEU A 15 16.67 13.93 2.13
CA LEU A 15 15.38 14.53 1.81
C LEU A 15 15.13 14.21 0.34
N VAL A 16 14.75 12.97 0.03
CA VAL A 16 13.92 12.79 -1.16
C VAL A 16 12.66 13.61 -0.84
N PRO A 17 12.33 14.65 -1.63
CA PRO A 17 10.96 15.09 -1.65
C PRO A 17 10.20 13.88 -2.17
N VAL A 18 9.67 13.06 -1.26
CA VAL A 18 8.51 12.25 -1.57
C VAL A 18 7.44 13.30 -1.78
N VAL A 19 7.41 13.84 -2.99
CA VAL A 19 6.19 14.34 -3.58
C VAL A 19 5.24 13.19 -3.29
N VAL A 20 4.29 13.45 -2.41
CA VAL A 20 3.18 12.52 -2.24
C VAL A 20 2.56 12.52 -3.62
N GLU A 21 2.94 11.53 -4.43
CA GLU A 21 2.30 11.28 -5.70
C GLU A 21 0.80 11.25 -5.41
N SER A 22 -0.01 11.63 -6.38
CA SER A 22 -1.47 11.55 -6.25
C SER A 22 -1.95 10.13 -5.87
N GLN A 23 -1.07 9.13 -5.89
CA GLN A 23 -1.31 7.72 -5.59
C GLN A 23 -0.18 7.14 -4.73
N TYR A 24 -0.49 6.15 -3.89
CA TYR A 24 0.55 5.43 -3.13
C TYR A 24 1.30 4.45 -4.04
N PRO A 25 2.63 4.28 -3.84
CA PRO A 25 3.42 3.37 -4.65
C PRO A 25 3.02 1.91 -4.40
N ILE A 26 3.09 1.09 -5.45
CA ILE A 26 2.89 -0.36 -5.38
C ILE A 26 4.22 -1.04 -5.07
N THR A 27 4.27 -1.86 -4.02
CA THR A 27 5.45 -2.64 -3.71
C THR A 27 5.59 -3.83 -4.67
N TYR A 28 6.82 -4.27 -4.91
CA TYR A 28 7.09 -5.47 -5.69
C TYR A 28 6.37 -6.70 -5.11
N GLY A 29 6.39 -6.85 -3.79
CA GLY A 29 5.72 -7.95 -3.11
C GLY A 29 4.25 -8.05 -3.50
N CYS A 30 3.49 -6.95 -3.44
CA CYS A 30 2.07 -6.97 -3.78
C CYS A 30 1.82 -7.43 -5.21
N MET A 31 2.66 -6.98 -6.15
CA MET A 31 2.54 -7.38 -7.54
C MET A 31 2.95 -8.85 -7.76
N ALA A 32 3.98 -9.32 -7.06
CA ALA A 32 4.48 -10.68 -7.16
C ALA A 32 3.51 -11.74 -6.62
N GLN A 33 2.59 -11.40 -5.71
CA GLN A 33 1.54 -12.34 -5.31
C GLN A 33 0.50 -12.57 -6.39
N ILE A 34 0.17 -11.53 -7.15
CA ILE A 34 -0.79 -11.63 -8.27
C ILE A 34 -0.13 -12.29 -9.48
N LEU A 35 1.14 -11.96 -9.71
CA LEU A 35 1.92 -12.34 -10.87
C LEU A 35 3.11 -13.25 -10.48
N ALA A 36 2.82 -14.27 -9.68
CA ALA A 36 3.83 -15.13 -9.04
C ALA A 36 4.73 -15.89 -10.02
N TYR A 37 4.23 -16.14 -11.24
CA TYR A 37 4.95 -16.88 -12.27
C TYR A 37 5.60 -15.96 -13.32
N SER A 38 5.46 -14.64 -13.19
CA SER A 38 6.08 -13.68 -14.11
C SER A 38 7.60 -13.68 -13.95
N PRO A 39 8.38 -13.60 -15.04
CA PRO A 39 9.83 -13.48 -14.95
C PRO A 39 10.25 -12.28 -14.08
N MET A 40 11.04 -12.53 -13.04
CA MET A 40 11.39 -11.54 -12.00
C MET A 40 11.93 -10.23 -12.56
N ASN A 41 12.82 -10.30 -13.56
CA ASN A 41 13.40 -9.11 -14.22
C ASN A 41 12.34 -8.26 -14.94
N LYS A 42 11.37 -8.91 -15.59
CA LYS A 42 10.28 -8.22 -16.28
C LYS A 42 9.30 -7.63 -15.27
N LEU A 43 8.97 -8.37 -14.21
CA LEU A 43 8.07 -7.92 -13.15
C LEU A 43 8.65 -6.70 -12.41
N ASN A 44 9.94 -6.72 -12.06
CA ASN A 44 10.64 -5.58 -11.47
C ASN A 44 10.54 -4.33 -12.36
N THR A 45 10.83 -4.48 -13.65
CA THR A 45 10.72 -3.39 -14.64
C THR A 45 9.29 -2.87 -14.74
N PHE A 46 8.29 -3.76 -14.74
CA PHE A 46 6.88 -3.40 -14.78
C PHE A 46 6.46 -2.58 -13.56
N VAL A 47 6.78 -3.04 -12.34
CA VAL A 47 6.48 -2.33 -11.10
C VAL A 47 7.16 -0.95 -11.06
N ASN A 48 8.44 -0.88 -11.44
CA ASN A 48 9.17 0.39 -11.50
C ASN A 48 8.57 1.38 -12.51
N ASN A 49 8.12 0.91 -13.68
CA ASN A 49 7.46 1.77 -14.66
C ASN A 49 6.08 2.23 -14.17
N ILE A 50 5.31 1.33 -13.53
CA ILE A 50 4.03 1.68 -12.93
C ILE A 50 4.22 2.80 -11.91
N ASN A 51 5.19 2.69 -11.00
CA ASN A 51 5.38 3.70 -9.96
C ASN A 51 5.97 5.00 -10.53
N ASN A 52 7.05 4.92 -11.31
CA ASN A 52 7.87 6.10 -11.62
C ASN A 52 7.59 6.75 -12.98
N LYS A 53 6.89 6.07 -13.90
CA LYS A 53 6.59 6.60 -15.25
C LYS A 53 5.11 6.85 -15.49
N ASP A 54 4.26 5.97 -14.96
CA ASP A 54 2.81 6.08 -15.14
C ASP A 54 2.20 6.90 -13.99
N THR A 55 2.13 8.22 -14.18
CA THR A 55 1.75 9.19 -13.13
C THR A 55 0.25 9.23 -12.82
N THR A 56 -0.59 8.53 -13.60
CA THR A 56 -2.04 8.51 -13.40
C THR A 56 -2.58 7.08 -13.37
N LEU A 57 -3.73 6.89 -12.70
CA LEU A 57 -4.41 5.59 -12.65
C LEU A 57 -4.67 5.06 -14.06
N ALA A 58 -5.11 5.93 -14.97
CA ALA A 58 -5.40 5.57 -16.36
C ALA A 58 -4.14 5.05 -17.09
N LEU A 59 -2.98 5.68 -16.91
CA LEU A 59 -1.72 5.23 -17.50
C LEU A 59 -1.28 3.88 -16.91
N LYS A 60 -1.36 3.72 -15.59
CA LYS A 60 -1.01 2.46 -14.94
C LYS A 60 -1.93 1.33 -15.41
N LYS A 61 -3.24 1.56 -15.48
CA LYS A 61 -4.22 0.60 -16.02
C LYS A 61 -3.93 0.28 -17.49
N LYS A 62 -3.60 1.28 -18.32
CA LYS A 62 -3.21 1.06 -19.72
C LYS A 62 -1.99 0.15 -19.83
N ARG A 63 -0.97 0.33 -18.98
CA ARG A 63 0.21 -0.55 -18.93
C ARG A 63 -0.16 -1.96 -18.45
N ALA A 64 -0.99 -2.09 -17.42
CA ALA A 64 -1.43 -3.40 -16.94
C ALA A 64 -2.16 -4.18 -18.04
N ASN A 65 -3.09 -3.54 -18.77
CA ASN A 65 -3.83 -4.15 -19.87
C ASN A 65 -2.93 -4.68 -21.00
N SER A 66 -1.82 -4.01 -21.31
CA SER A 66 -0.90 -4.45 -22.37
C SER A 66 0.15 -5.46 -21.88
N TRP A 67 0.60 -5.32 -20.63
CA TRP A 67 1.72 -6.09 -20.11
C TRP A 67 1.30 -7.42 -19.50
N VAL A 68 0.24 -7.45 -18.68
CA VAL A 68 -0.15 -8.63 -17.88
C VAL A 68 -0.46 -9.85 -18.75
N PRO A 69 -1.31 -9.76 -19.80
CA PRO A 69 -1.67 -10.94 -20.60
C PRO A 69 -0.46 -11.63 -21.24
N SER A 70 0.59 -10.87 -21.57
CA SER A 70 1.77 -11.36 -22.26
C SER A 70 2.90 -11.82 -21.34
N ASN A 71 2.79 -11.61 -20.02
CA ASN A 71 3.92 -11.78 -19.10
C ASN A 71 3.60 -12.49 -17.78
N MET A 72 2.40 -13.05 -17.57
CA MET A 72 2.06 -13.80 -16.34
C MET A 72 2.99 -14.99 -16.04
N GLY A 73 3.56 -15.61 -17.08
CA GLY A 73 4.22 -16.91 -16.95
C GLY A 73 3.22 -18.08 -16.88
N THR A 74 3.75 -19.29 -16.79
CA THR A 74 2.95 -20.52 -16.77
C THR A 74 2.73 -20.96 -15.33
N HIS A 75 1.47 -20.98 -14.89
CA HIS A 75 1.10 -21.42 -13.55
C HIS A 75 1.26 -22.94 -13.42
N LYS A 76 1.87 -23.39 -12.32
CA LYS A 76 2.06 -24.82 -12.03
C LYS A 76 0.74 -25.50 -11.63
N PHE A 77 -0.15 -24.77 -10.97
CA PHE A 77 -1.45 -25.26 -10.48
C PHE A 77 -2.58 -24.26 -10.81
N PRO A 78 -2.90 -24.04 -12.10
CA PRO A 78 -3.81 -22.98 -12.52
C PRO A 78 -5.23 -23.09 -11.96
N ALA A 79 -5.71 -24.31 -11.67
CA ALA A 79 -7.04 -24.54 -11.10
C ALA A 79 -7.16 -24.13 -9.62
N LEU A 80 -6.04 -23.98 -8.92
CA LEU A 80 -5.97 -23.58 -7.50
C LEU A 80 -5.52 -22.12 -7.33
N ASP A 81 -5.07 -21.49 -8.40
CA ASP A 81 -4.57 -20.13 -8.39
C ASP A 81 -5.69 -19.17 -8.84
N ILE A 82 -6.10 -18.29 -7.94
CA ILE A 82 -7.13 -17.28 -8.22
C ILE A 82 -6.73 -16.33 -9.36
N TYR A 83 -5.42 -16.20 -9.62
CA TYR A 83 -4.84 -15.41 -10.69
C TYR A 83 -4.28 -16.30 -11.81
N GLY A 84 -4.64 -17.59 -11.84
CA GLY A 84 -4.17 -18.59 -12.80
C GLY A 84 -4.55 -18.34 -14.26
N THR A 85 -5.36 -17.31 -14.53
CA THR A 85 -5.78 -16.90 -15.87
C THR A 85 -5.41 -15.45 -16.13
N SER A 86 -5.14 -15.09 -17.40
CA SER A 86 -4.80 -13.72 -17.78
C SER A 86 -5.86 -12.70 -17.39
N SER A 87 -7.14 -13.07 -17.47
CA SER A 87 -8.25 -12.23 -17.03
C SER A 87 -8.28 -12.09 -15.50
N GLY A 88 -8.08 -13.18 -14.76
CA GLY A 88 -8.01 -13.18 -13.30
C GLY A 88 -6.86 -12.33 -12.77
N ALA A 89 -5.64 -12.54 -13.26
CA ALA A 89 -4.48 -11.75 -12.87
C ALA A 89 -4.62 -10.28 -13.27
N LEU A 90 -5.09 -9.99 -14.49
CA LEU A 90 -5.33 -8.61 -14.91
C LEU A 90 -6.35 -7.93 -13.98
N SER A 91 -7.46 -8.61 -13.66
CA SER A 91 -8.43 -8.08 -12.71
C SER A 91 -7.80 -7.82 -11.34
N GLY A 92 -6.97 -8.74 -10.83
CA GLY A 92 -6.23 -8.56 -9.59
C GLY A 92 -5.31 -7.34 -9.62
N VAL A 93 -4.52 -7.18 -10.69
CA VAL A 93 -3.64 -6.02 -10.85
C VAL A 93 -4.43 -4.71 -10.93
N ILE A 94 -5.56 -4.69 -11.62
CA ILE A 94 -6.42 -3.50 -11.71
C ILE A 94 -7.02 -3.16 -10.34
N SER A 95 -7.49 -4.15 -9.58
CA SER A 95 -7.95 -3.95 -8.21
C SER A 95 -6.86 -3.41 -7.30
N LEU A 96 -5.61 -3.90 -7.41
CA LEU A 96 -4.47 -3.36 -6.66
C LEU A 96 -4.23 -1.88 -6.97
N LEU A 97 -4.29 -1.53 -8.25
CA LEU A 97 -4.12 -0.16 -8.73
C LEU A 97 -5.21 0.78 -8.20
N ASP A 98 -6.47 0.34 -8.24
CA ASP A 98 -7.61 1.08 -7.71
C ASP A 98 -7.48 1.26 -6.19
N HIS A 99 -7.12 0.20 -5.47
CA HIS A 99 -6.87 0.22 -4.04
C HIS A 99 -5.81 1.27 -3.67
N ARG A 100 -4.62 1.22 -4.30
CA ARG A 100 -3.53 2.15 -3.99
C ARG A 100 -3.82 3.60 -4.38
N ASN A 101 -4.63 3.81 -5.43
CA ASN A 101 -5.15 5.13 -5.74
C ASN A 101 -6.08 5.64 -4.63
N THR A 102 -7.01 4.82 -4.15
CA THR A 102 -7.93 5.20 -3.06
C THR A 102 -7.21 5.46 -1.74
N VAL A 103 -6.20 4.66 -1.39
CA VAL A 103 -5.32 4.92 -0.25
C VAL A 103 -4.61 6.28 -0.39
N GLY A 104 -4.15 6.64 -1.59
CA GLY A 104 -3.59 7.98 -1.86
C GLY A 104 -4.56 9.10 -1.59
N LEU A 105 -5.80 8.96 -2.06
CA LEU A 105 -6.85 9.95 -1.79
C LEU A 105 -7.16 10.06 -0.29
N PHE A 106 -7.30 8.94 0.42
CA PHE A 106 -7.52 8.92 1.87
C PHE A 106 -6.45 9.73 2.61
N TRP A 107 -5.18 9.49 2.29
CA TRP A 107 -4.09 10.18 2.95
C TRP A 107 -3.97 11.64 2.55
N ASN A 108 -4.34 12.01 1.33
CA ASN A 108 -4.43 13.41 0.91
C ASN A 108 -5.47 14.17 1.74
N ASP A 109 -6.60 13.53 2.06
CA ASP A 109 -7.63 14.10 2.92
C ASP A 109 -7.22 14.13 4.41
N LEU A 110 -6.49 13.11 4.89
CA LEU A 110 -6.06 13.02 6.30
C LEU A 110 -4.88 13.94 6.64
N THR A 111 -3.94 14.15 5.70
CA THR A 111 -2.70 14.92 5.95
C THR A 111 -2.95 16.34 6.51
N PRO A 112 -3.92 17.12 6.00
CA PRO A 112 -4.27 18.42 6.58
C PRO A 112 -4.71 18.34 8.06
N GLY A 113 -5.51 17.32 8.42
CA GLY A 113 -5.95 17.10 9.79
C GLY A 113 -4.79 16.79 10.73
N LEU A 114 -3.89 15.89 10.32
CA LEU A 114 -2.67 15.58 11.09
C LEU A 114 -1.76 16.79 11.24
N THR A 115 -1.64 17.61 10.19
CA THR A 115 -0.84 18.84 10.21
C THR A 115 -1.37 19.85 11.23
N LYS A 116 -2.70 19.99 11.35
CA LYS A 116 -3.32 20.84 12.38
C LYS A 116 -3.03 20.37 13.81
N VAL A 117 -3.01 19.05 14.04
CA VAL A 117 -2.77 18.47 15.38
C VAL A 117 -1.31 18.55 15.79
N PHE A 118 -0.38 18.21 14.88
CA PHE A 118 1.03 18.07 15.22
C PHE A 118 1.95 19.15 14.66
N ASN A 119 1.73 19.59 13.42
CA ASN A 119 2.61 20.26 12.44
C ASN A 119 3.00 19.35 11.25
N ALA A 120 3.54 19.96 10.19
CA ALA A 120 3.84 19.28 8.93
C ALA A 120 4.96 18.22 9.05
N SER A 121 5.98 18.47 9.89
CA SER A 121 7.12 17.57 10.06
C SER A 121 6.71 16.25 10.73
N VAL A 122 5.93 16.34 11.81
CA VAL A 122 5.43 15.17 12.53
C VAL A 122 4.37 14.44 11.71
N ALA A 123 3.46 15.16 11.04
CA ALA A 123 2.47 14.55 10.15
C ALA A 123 3.15 13.73 9.02
N LYS A 124 4.20 14.30 8.40
CA LYS A 124 5.00 13.59 7.40
C LYS A 124 5.67 12.34 7.97
N THR A 125 6.21 12.42 9.19
CA THR A 125 6.83 11.28 9.87
C THR A 125 5.84 10.14 10.07
N TYR A 126 4.65 10.42 10.61
CA TYR A 126 3.63 9.39 10.82
C TYR A 126 3.09 8.81 9.50
N LYS A 127 2.89 9.64 8.47
CA LYS A 127 2.50 9.17 7.13
C LYS A 127 3.55 8.24 6.52
N ASN A 128 4.83 8.60 6.63
CA ASN A 128 5.93 7.77 6.12
C ASN A 128 6.08 6.47 6.90
N MET A 129 5.84 6.49 8.21
CA MET A 129 5.82 5.28 9.04
C MET A 129 4.72 4.33 8.60
N TRP A 130 3.51 4.85 8.34
CA TRP A 130 2.44 4.06 7.75
C TRP A 130 2.86 3.50 6.39
N ALA A 131 3.38 4.33 5.48
CA ALA A 131 3.81 3.88 4.14
C ALA A 131 4.89 2.79 4.17
N LYS A 132 5.76 2.76 5.19
CA LYS A 132 6.78 1.70 5.38
C LYS A 132 6.22 0.43 6.00
N THR A 133 5.17 0.54 6.80
CA THR A 133 4.47 -0.58 7.44
C THR A 133 3.35 -1.12 6.56
N ASP A 134 2.93 -0.35 5.55
CA ASP A 134 2.04 -0.74 4.46
C ASP A 134 2.72 -1.78 3.55
N LYS A 135 2.88 -2.97 4.12
CA LYS A 135 3.08 -4.23 3.42
C LYS A 135 1.73 -4.91 3.21
N VAL A 136 0.61 -4.19 3.38
CA VAL A 136 -0.69 -4.82 3.51
C VAL A 136 -1.11 -5.32 2.14
N HIS A 137 -0.96 -6.62 1.99
CA HIS A 137 -1.45 -7.43 0.89
C HIS A 137 -2.94 -7.72 1.01
N ASP A 138 -3.50 -7.54 2.20
CA ASP A 138 -4.87 -7.94 2.53
C ASP A 138 -5.85 -6.77 2.59
N ASN A 139 -7.13 -7.14 2.64
CA ASN A 139 -8.33 -6.35 2.93
C ASN A 139 -8.30 -5.61 4.29
N ALA A 140 -7.12 -5.34 4.82
CA ALA A 140 -6.84 -4.91 6.16
C ALA A 140 -6.33 -3.46 6.20
N PHE A 141 -6.63 -2.63 5.19
CA PHE A 141 -6.24 -1.21 5.20
C PHE A 141 -6.70 -0.54 6.51
N PHE A 142 -7.93 -0.79 6.93
CA PHE A 142 -8.49 -0.24 8.17
C PHE A 142 -7.88 -0.88 9.43
N ASP A 143 -7.48 -2.14 9.39
CA ASP A 143 -6.80 -2.79 10.52
C ASP A 143 -5.39 -2.23 10.71
N ALA A 144 -4.63 -2.10 9.62
CA ALA A 144 -3.32 -1.45 9.64
C ALA A 144 -3.41 0.03 10.03
N LEU A 145 -4.48 0.72 9.62
CA LEU A 145 -4.77 2.09 10.08
C LEU A 145 -5.05 2.12 11.58
N ASN A 146 -5.78 1.14 12.12
CA ASN A 146 -6.06 1.03 13.56
C ASN A 146 -4.79 0.76 14.37
N GLU A 147 -3.91 -0.14 13.91
CA GLU A 147 -2.61 -0.40 14.54
C GLU A 147 -1.71 0.85 14.52
N TRP A 148 -1.65 1.52 13.38
CA TRP A 148 -0.95 2.80 13.25
C TRP A 148 -1.53 3.86 14.18
N TYR A 149 -2.85 3.95 14.29
CA TYR A 149 -3.52 4.88 15.21
C TYR A 149 -3.14 4.56 16.65
N ALA A 150 -3.18 3.29 17.07
CA ALA A 150 -2.80 2.88 18.41
C ALA A 150 -1.36 3.31 18.72
N TYR A 151 -0.42 3.03 17.81
CA TYR A 151 0.96 3.49 17.95
C TYR A 151 1.04 5.01 18.11
N CYS A 152 0.42 5.77 17.20
CA CYS A 152 0.43 7.23 17.24
C CYS A 152 -0.21 7.77 18.53
N HIS A 153 -1.29 7.14 19.01
CA HIS A 153 -2.00 7.52 20.23
C HIS A 153 -1.09 7.42 21.46
N TYR A 154 -0.40 6.29 21.63
CA TYR A 154 0.49 6.05 22.78
C TYR A 154 1.77 6.90 22.74
N HIS A 155 2.23 7.26 21.54
CA HIS A 155 3.45 8.07 21.34
C HIS A 155 3.17 9.57 21.13
N SER A 156 1.90 9.99 21.24
CA SER A 156 1.50 11.40 21.18
C SER A 156 1.30 11.98 22.58
N PRO A 157 1.61 13.27 22.80
CA PRO A 157 1.25 13.99 24.02
C PRO A 157 -0.25 13.88 24.29
N ALA A 158 -0.64 13.76 25.57
CA ALA A 158 -2.04 13.55 25.96
C ALA A 158 -3.01 14.56 25.32
N GLY A 159 -2.64 15.85 25.30
CA GLY A 159 -3.45 16.93 24.72
C GLY A 159 -3.66 16.85 23.19
N LYS A 160 -2.95 15.97 22.47
CA LYS A 160 -3.08 15.80 21.01
C LYS A 160 -3.89 14.58 20.59
N ARG A 161 -4.15 13.64 21.50
CA ARG A 161 -4.78 12.33 21.20
C ARG A 161 -6.22 12.47 20.68
N THR A 162 -7.02 13.35 21.32
CA THR A 162 -8.39 13.63 20.86
C THR A 162 -8.40 14.28 19.47
N GLY A 163 -7.49 15.21 19.22
CA GLY A 163 -7.34 15.83 17.90
C GLY A 163 -6.97 14.81 16.82
N LEU A 164 -6.04 13.90 17.12
CA LEU A 164 -5.67 12.79 16.24
C LEU A 164 -6.88 11.89 15.92
N TYR A 165 -7.62 11.46 16.94
CA TYR A 165 -8.82 10.63 16.76
C TYR A 165 -9.86 11.33 15.87
N ASN A 166 -10.18 12.59 16.14
CA ASN A 166 -11.16 13.37 15.38
C ASN A 166 -10.73 13.56 13.92
N ALA A 167 -9.44 13.82 13.68
CA ALA A 167 -8.90 13.95 12.33
C ALA A 167 -9.08 12.65 11.52
N ILE A 168 -8.85 11.49 12.14
CA ILE A 168 -9.05 10.18 11.51
C ILE A 168 -10.54 9.96 11.24
N GLN A 169 -11.40 10.08 12.25
CA GLN A 169 -12.85 9.83 12.12
C GLN A 169 -13.50 10.65 11.01
N THR A 170 -13.12 11.94 10.89
CA THR A 170 -13.63 12.85 9.85
C THR A 170 -13.41 12.29 8.44
N VAL A 171 -12.24 11.67 8.20
CA VAL A 171 -11.89 11.12 6.89
C VAL A 171 -12.40 9.69 6.75
N THR A 172 -12.26 8.86 7.78
CA THR A 172 -12.68 7.45 7.78
C THR A 172 -14.14 7.27 7.41
N ALA A 173 -15.04 8.16 7.83
CA ALA A 173 -16.46 8.13 7.44
C ALA A 173 -16.68 8.25 5.91
N LYS A 174 -15.81 8.96 5.19
CA LYS A 174 -15.86 9.09 3.72
C LYS A 174 -15.47 7.79 3.00
N TYR A 175 -14.69 6.92 3.65
CA TYR A 175 -14.05 5.76 3.01
C TYR A 175 -14.49 4.40 3.58
N THR A 176 -15.16 4.36 4.73
CA THR A 176 -15.61 3.12 5.41
C THR A 176 -16.65 2.32 4.63
N ASN A 177 -17.40 2.97 3.74
CA ASN A 177 -18.35 2.30 2.84
C ASN A 177 -17.74 1.95 1.47
N ASN A 178 -16.44 2.14 1.27
CA ASN A 178 -15.81 1.94 -0.04
C ASN A 178 -15.16 0.55 -0.13
N THR A 179 -15.78 -0.33 -0.91
CA THR A 179 -15.23 -1.66 -1.26
C THR A 179 -13.85 -1.59 -1.94
N GLN A 180 -13.46 -0.44 -2.47
CA GLN A 180 -12.14 -0.22 -3.07
C GLN A 180 -10.97 -0.21 -2.07
N LEU A 181 -11.22 -0.13 -0.76
CA LEU A 181 -10.19 -0.30 0.27
C LEU A 181 -10.00 -1.76 0.69
N ASN A 182 -10.76 -2.67 0.07
CA ASN A 182 -10.49 -4.10 0.05
C ASN A 182 -9.84 -4.44 -1.29
N PHE A 183 -8.67 -5.08 -1.24
CA PHE A 183 -7.91 -5.44 -2.42
C PHE A 183 -8.41 -6.76 -3.07
N GLU A 184 -8.77 -7.75 -2.26
CA GLU A 184 -9.38 -8.99 -2.75
C GLU A 184 -10.91 -8.90 -2.63
N PRO A 185 -11.67 -9.11 -3.73
CA PRO A 185 -13.11 -9.24 -3.61
C PRO A 185 -13.43 -10.44 -2.73
N VAL A 186 -14.14 -10.21 -1.63
CA VAL A 186 -14.60 -11.27 -0.72
C VAL A 186 -15.64 -12.11 -1.47
N GLY A 187 -15.15 -13.10 -2.21
CA GLY A 187 -15.93 -14.02 -3.04
C GLY A 187 -15.80 -15.46 -2.57
N SER A 188 -16.59 -16.35 -3.16
CA SER A 188 -16.54 -17.80 -2.86
C SER A 188 -15.13 -18.39 -3.06
N SER A 189 -14.37 -17.89 -4.03
CA SER A 189 -12.98 -18.29 -4.30
C SER A 189 -12.00 -17.85 -3.20
N PHE A 190 -12.13 -16.62 -2.68
CA PHE A 190 -11.36 -16.14 -1.53
C PHE A 190 -11.63 -16.99 -0.29
N ASN A 191 -12.90 -17.21 0.04
CA ASN A 191 -13.29 -18.03 1.19
C ASN A 191 -12.78 -19.47 1.05
N THR A 192 -12.87 -20.06 -0.13
CA THR A 192 -12.36 -21.42 -0.37
C THR A 192 -10.85 -21.51 -0.19
N ARG A 193 -10.09 -20.51 -0.67
CA ARG A 193 -8.63 -20.43 -0.46
C ARG A 193 -8.29 -20.24 1.02
N PHE A 194 -8.97 -19.33 1.71
CA PHE A 194 -8.79 -19.10 3.15
C PHE A 194 -9.05 -20.38 3.96
N PHE A 195 -10.14 -21.09 3.65
CA PHE A 195 -10.45 -22.37 4.28
C PHE A 195 -9.42 -23.45 3.95
N LEU A 196 -8.95 -23.56 2.70
CA LEU A 196 -7.91 -24.54 2.34
C LEU A 196 -6.55 -24.20 2.97
N MET A 197 -6.18 -22.91 3.05
CA MET A 197 -4.95 -22.46 3.69
C MET A 197 -4.98 -22.75 5.20
N ILE A 198 -6.11 -22.51 5.88
CA ILE A 198 -6.29 -22.85 7.29
C ILE A 198 -6.29 -24.37 7.51
N MET A 199 -6.98 -25.14 6.67
CA MET A 199 -7.12 -26.59 6.85
C MET A 199 -5.89 -27.39 6.42
N MET A 200 -5.12 -26.91 5.44
CA MET A 200 -3.96 -27.62 4.89
C MET A 200 -2.61 -27.04 5.31
N GLY A 201 -2.58 -25.91 6.03
CA GLY A 201 -1.34 -25.32 6.54
C GLY A 201 -0.36 -24.85 5.46
N MET A 202 -0.85 -24.60 4.24
CA MET A 202 -0.04 -24.17 3.11
C MET A 202 0.00 -22.64 3.05
N TRP A 203 1.11 -22.07 3.52
CA TRP A 203 1.48 -20.66 3.37
C TRP A 203 2.24 -20.43 2.06
#